data_AF-A0A7W1GY54-F1
#
_entry.id   AF-A0A7W1GY54-F1
#
_cell.length_a   1.000
_cell.length_b   1.000
_cell.length_c   1.000
_cell.angle_alpha   90.00
_cell.angle_beta   90.00
_cell.angle_gamma   90.00
#
_symmetry.space_group_name_H-M   'P 1'
#
loop_
_entity.id
_entity.type
_entity.pdbx_description
1 polymer ?
#
loop_
_entity_poly.entity_id
_entity_poly.type
_entity_poly.pdbx_seq_one_letter_code
_entity_poly.pdbx_strand_id
1 'polypeptide(L)' 'LEAGIGRAHNIALSTLPGFTLPGDVSASERYWEEDIIEPPVTVSRQGTIKAPTTPGIGYQVNEARIEALTVRRETVRLE' A
#
# COMPACT_ATOMS: atom_id res chain seq x y z
N LEU A 1 -8.77 -7.18 2.08
CA LEU A 1 -7.83 -6.70 3.11
C LEU A 1 -6.44 -6.80 2.55
N GLU A 2 -5.80 -5.64 2.36
CA GLU A 2 -4.52 -5.53 1.69
C GLU A 2 -3.49 -4.92 2.65
N ALA A 3 -2.27 -5.45 2.60
CA ALA A 3 -1.09 -4.80 3.17
C ALA A 3 -0.64 -3.64 2.26
N GLY A 4 0.31 -2.83 2.75
CA GLY A 4 0.73 -1.58 2.11
C GLY A 4 1.03 -1.65 0.61
N ILE A 5 1.71 -2.71 0.15
CA ILE A 5 2.05 -2.86 -1.29
C ILE A 5 0.79 -2.99 -2.16
N GLY A 6 -0.17 -3.84 -1.77
CA GLY A 6 -1.43 -3.99 -2.51
C GLY A 6 -2.29 -2.74 -2.42
N ARG A 7 -2.35 -2.11 -1.24
CA ARG A 7 -3.04 -0.85 -1.00
C ARG A 7 -2.52 0.28 -1.88
N ALA A 8 -1.20 0.40 -2.04
CA ALA A 8 -0.57 1.40 -2.89
C ALA A 8 -0.97 1.25 -4.37
N HIS A 9 -0.98 0.03 -4.89
CA HIS A 9 -1.48 -0.23 -6.24
C HIS A 9 -2.98 0.12 -6.38
N ASN A 10 -3.79 -0.19 -5.37
CA ASN A 10 -5.22 0.12 -5.36
C ASN A 10 -5.47 1.65 -5.35
N ILE A 11 -4.65 2.41 -4.61
CA ILE A 11 -4.66 3.89 -4.66
C ILE A 11 -4.39 4.38 -6.09
N ALA A 12 -3.35 3.86 -6.74
CA ALA A 12 -3.01 4.26 -8.11
C ALA A 12 -4.15 3.93 -9.10
N LEU A 13 -4.72 2.73 -9.02
CA LEU A 13 -5.86 2.31 -9.83
C LEU A 13 -7.07 3.24 -9.64
N SER A 14 -7.35 3.62 -8.39
CA SER A 14 -8.47 4.49 -8.02
C SER A 14 -8.34 5.93 -8.55
N THR A 15 -7.18 6.32 -9.11
CA THR A 15 -7.01 7.63 -9.76
C THR A 15 -7.52 7.69 -11.20
N LEU A 16 -7.88 6.55 -11.80
CA LEU A 16 -8.33 6.50 -13.19
C LEU A 16 -9.74 7.11 -13.37
N PRO A 17 -10.06 7.70 -14.55
CA PRO A 17 -11.32 8.42 -14.79
C PRO A 17 -12.62 7.63 -14.55
N GLY A 18 -12.58 6.30 -14.56
CA GLY A 18 -13.75 5.44 -14.31
C GLY A 18 -14.10 5.25 -12.83
N PHE A 19 -13.22 5.64 -11.90
CA PHE A 19 -13.43 5.49 -10.46
C PHE A 19 -14.04 6.77 -9.87
N THR A 20 -15.36 6.90 -10.00
CA THR A 20 -16.10 8.12 -9.59
C THR A 20 -16.80 8.00 -8.24
N LEU A 21 -16.84 6.79 -7.66
CA LEU A 21 -17.38 6.52 -6.33
C LEU A 21 -16.24 6.23 -5.34
N PRO A 22 -16.43 6.52 -4.04
CA PRO A 22 -15.45 6.13 -3.02
C PRO A 22 -15.20 4.61 -3.03
N GLY A 23 -13.94 4.22 -3.13
CA GLY A 23 -13.50 2.84 -2.99
C GLY A 23 -13.24 2.45 -1.53
N ASP A 24 -13.11 1.15 -1.27
CA ASP A 24 -12.73 0.63 0.05
C ASP A 24 -11.20 0.64 0.25
N VAL A 25 -10.62 1.84 0.24
CA VAL A 25 -9.20 2.07 0.49
C VAL A 25 -9.06 3.01 1.68
N SER A 26 -8.62 2.45 2.82
CA SER A 26 -8.52 3.20 4.07
C SER A 26 -7.08 3.41 4.55
N ALA A 27 -6.92 4.08 5.70
CA ALA A 27 -5.64 4.17 6.38
C ALA A 27 -5.15 2.79 6.83
N SER A 28 -3.83 2.59 6.85
CA SER A 28 -3.19 1.35 7.30
C SER A 28 -3.53 1.01 8.75
N GLU A 29 -3.60 2.02 9.62
CA GLU A 29 -3.88 1.89 11.07
C GLU A 29 -5.23 1.23 11.40
N ARG A 30 -6.17 1.19 10.45
CA ARG A 30 -7.45 0.50 10.63
C ARG A 30 -7.31 -1.02 10.69
N TYR A 31 -6.19 -1.55 10.23
CA TYR A 31 -5.98 -2.99 10.09
C TYR A 31 -4.67 -3.48 10.69
N TRP A 32 -3.63 -2.64 10.68
CA TRP A 32 -2.28 -3.01 11.10
C TRP A 32 -1.77 -2.02 12.13
N GLU A 33 -1.22 -2.54 13.23
CA GLU A 33 -0.41 -1.72 14.16
C GLU A 33 0.85 -1.20 13.45
N GLU A 34 1.46 -2.06 12.63
CA GLU A 34 2.62 -1.75 11.79
C GLU A 34 2.43 -2.37 10.40
N ASP A 35 2.44 -1.55 9.35
CA ASP A 35 2.31 -1.98 7.96
C ASP A 35 3.68 -2.35 7.35
N ILE A 36 3.69 -2.97 6.17
CA ILE A 36 4.91 -3.37 5.43
C ILE A 36 5.44 -2.28 4.49
N ILE A 37 4.98 -1.03 4.66
CA ILE A 37 5.44 0.14 3.90
C ILE A 37 5.72 1.32 4.84
N GLU A 38 6.57 2.25 4.41
CA GLU A 38 6.89 3.48 5.13
C GLU A 38 6.87 4.69 4.16
N PRO A 39 6.18 5.80 4.50
CA PRO A 39 5.21 5.90 5.58
C PRO A 39 3.95 5.05 5.32
N PRO A 40 3.20 4.68 6.38
CA PRO A 40 1.90 4.01 6.20
C PRO A 40 0.92 4.91 5.44
N VAL A 41 -0.07 4.30 4.78
CA VAL A 41 -1.15 5.07 4.16
C VAL A 41 -1.98 5.74 5.24
N THR A 42 -2.17 7.05 5.12
CA THR A 42 -3.05 7.84 5.98
C THR A 42 -4.23 8.40 5.19
N VAL A 43 -5.33 8.64 5.89
CA VAL A 43 -6.54 9.27 5.33
C VAL A 43 -6.72 10.63 5.99
N SER A 44 -6.97 11.66 5.19
CA SER A 44 -7.22 13.01 5.67
C SER A 44 -8.51 13.08 6.49
N ARG A 45 -8.71 14.17 7.23
CA ARG A 45 -9.99 14.42 7.93
C ARG A 45 -11.20 14.50 6.99
N GLN A 46 -10.98 14.72 5.70
CA GLN A 46 -12.02 14.74 4.67
C GLN A 46 -12.29 13.36 4.05
N GLY A 47 -11.65 12.30 4.54
CA GLY A 47 -11.83 10.95 3.99
C GLY A 47 -11.07 10.71 2.69
N THR A 48 -10.02 11.47 2.40
CA THR A 48 -9.25 11.38 1.14
C THR A 48 -7.83 10.90 1.37
N ILE A 49 -7.26 10.23 0.36
CA ILE A 49 -5.86 9.83 0.31
C ILE A 49 -5.18 10.66 -0.79
N LYS A 50 -4.01 11.22 -0.49
CA LYS A 50 -3.18 11.87 -1.50
C LYS A 50 -2.40 10.80 -2.26
N ALA A 51 -2.72 10.59 -3.53
CA ALA A 51 -1.98 9.67 -4.37
C ALA A 51 -0.51 10.15 -4.54
N PRO A 52 0.48 9.26 -4.34
CA PRO A 52 1.88 9.58 -4.62
C PRO A 52 2.10 9.90 -6.11
N THR A 53 3.11 10.73 -6.39
CA THR A 53 3.51 11.10 -7.76
C THR A 53 4.91 10.61 -8.14
N THR A 54 5.59 9.90 -7.24
CA THR A 54 6.91 9.33 -7.48
C THR A 54 6.81 8.04 -8.32
N PRO A 55 7.87 7.67 -9.07
CA PRO A 55 7.88 6.42 -9.82
C PRO A 55 7.64 5.18 -8.97
N GLY A 56 7.04 4.14 -9.57
CA GLY A 56 6.66 2.91 -8.88
C GLY A 56 5.34 3.05 -8.14
N ILE A 57 5.21 2.36 -6.99
CA ILE A 57 3.98 2.38 -6.18
C ILE A 57 3.88 3.61 -5.27
N GLY A 58 4.94 4.41 -5.19
CA GLY A 58 4.96 5.66 -4.43
C GLY A 58 5.13 5.55 -2.91
N TYR A 59 5.39 4.34 -2.41
CA TYR A 59 5.68 4.06 -1.00
C TYR A 59 6.95 3.21 -0.91
N GLN A 60 7.76 3.43 0.12
CA GLN A 60 8.93 2.59 0.38
C GLN A 60 8.50 1.30 1.06
N VAL A 61 9.07 0.17 0.65
CA VAL A 61 8.82 -1.13 1.29
C VAL A 61 9.64 -1.22 2.58
N ASN A 62 8.99 -1.60 3.67
CA ASN A 62 9.66 -1.93 4.93
C ASN A 62 10.14 -3.39 4.88
N GLU A 63 11.29 -3.62 4.27
CA GLU A 63 11.86 -4.96 4.08
C GLU A 63 12.14 -5.67 5.42
N ALA A 64 12.55 -4.94 6.46
CA ALA A 64 12.79 -5.51 7.78
C ALA A 64 11.50 -6.08 8.40
N ARG A 65 10.37 -5.37 8.24
CA ARG A 65 9.06 -5.86 8.69
C ARG A 65 8.61 -7.08 7.89
N ILE A 66 8.82 -7.07 6.56
CA ILE A 66 8.52 -8.22 5.71
C ILE A 66 9.35 -9.44 6.16
N GLU A 67 10.66 -9.28 6.39
CA GLU A 67 11.53 -10.33 6.90
C GLU A 67 10.99 -10.92 8.21
N ALA A 68 10.68 -10.06 9.19
CA ALA A 68 10.19 -10.48 10.50
C ALA A 68 8.85 -11.25 10.44
N LEU A 69 8.01 -10.97 9.45
CA LEU A 69 6.71 -11.63 9.24
C LEU A 69 6.77 -12.83 8.27
N THR A 70 7.90 -13.07 7.62
CA THR A 70 8.02 -14.09 6.58
C THR A 70 8.00 -15.50 7.20
N VAL A 71 7.01 -16.31 6.81
CA VAL A 71 6.91 -17.73 7.22
C VAL A 71 7.52 -18.70 6.19
N ARG A 72 7.61 -18.28 4.93
CA ARG A 72 8.21 -19.03 3.83
C ARG A 72 8.75 -18.07 2.77
N ARG A 73 9.93 -18.37 2.23
CA ARG A 73 10.56 -17.64 1.12
C ARG A 73 11.08 -18.61 0.07
N GLU A 74 10.97 -18.20 -1.19
CA GLU A 74 11.56 -18.89 -2.34
C GLU A 74 12.18 -17.85 -3.27
N THR A 75 13.29 -18.20 -3.93
CA THR A 75 13.99 -17.29 -4.85
C THR A 75 14.31 -18.03 -6.13
N VAL A 76 13.79 -17.53 -7.24
CA VAL A 76 14.02 -18.06 -8.60
C VAL A 76 14.84 -17.04 -9.38
N ARG A 77 15.88 -17.49 -10.08
CA ARG A 77 16.68 -16.64 -10.96
C ARG A 77 16.12 -16.77 -12.38
N LEU A 78 15.85 -15.63 -13.01
CA LEU A 78 15.47 -15.59 -14.42
C LEU A 78 16.75 -15.66 -15.27
N GLU A 79 16.78 -16.57 -16.24
CA GLU A 79 17.82 -16.65 -17.28
C GLU A 79 17.65 -15.57 -18.35
#